data_AF-A0A0Q9N273-F1
#
_entry.id   AF-A0A0Q9N273-F1
#
_cell.length_a   1.000
_cell.length_b   1.000
_cell.length_c   1.000
_cell.angle_alpha   90.00
_cell.angle_beta   90.00
_cell.angle_gamma   90.00
#
_symmetry.space_group_name_H-M   'P 1'
#
loop_
_entity.id
_entity.type
_entity.pdbx_description
1 polymer ?
#
loop_
_entity_poly.entity_id
_entity_poly.type
_entity_poly.pdbx_seq_one_letter_code
_entity_poly.pdbx_strand_id
1 'polypeptide(L)'
;MSEEQAKAMVAAAGLAPDRERFLMYLAGVPVRRMAELAGVHPNAVDGVLHPYIVAVPGLKELHQSRVIRPQPEQDVPEQWLERLEAVLAHLSEHGELPYESHGTPDGARLGRWLNVQRRRLHGGVLSPRQIQLLDHLRGWRENRTQAGTRRRNDLRLKQLVAFRLEHGRWPWFNAADSEERLIGVWLHGRRQAAGNGRLAEELHQRLDAEAPGWRGRQFPGRKPHQAPRRG
;
A
#
# COMPACT_ATOMS: atom_id res chain seq x y z
N MET A 1 -19.26 -32.42 -20.90
CA MET A 1 -18.46 -33.61 -21.26
C MET A 1 -17.64 -34.03 -20.06
N SER A 2 -17.61 -35.31 -19.70
CA SER A 2 -16.78 -35.80 -18.60
C SER A 2 -15.37 -36.15 -19.08
N GLU A 3 -14.44 -36.28 -18.14
CA GLU A 3 -13.07 -36.70 -18.41
C GLU A 3 -12.98 -38.10 -19.03
N GLU A 4 -13.79 -39.04 -18.54
CA GLU A 4 -13.85 -40.40 -19.07
C GLU A 4 -14.45 -40.44 -20.49
N GLN A 5 -15.43 -39.57 -20.78
CA GLN A 5 -15.96 -39.39 -22.14
C GLN A 5 -14.89 -38.86 -23.11
N ALA A 6 -14.09 -37.88 -22.69
CA ALA A 6 -13.01 -37.33 -23.51
C ALA A 6 -11.93 -38.38 -23.81
N LYS A 7 -11.50 -39.15 -22.81
CA LYS A 7 -10.52 -40.25 -22.98
C LYS A 7 -11.04 -41.33 -23.93
N ALA A 8 -12.31 -41.71 -23.80
CA ALA A 8 -12.94 -42.71 -24.66
C ALA A 8 -13.01 -42.25 -26.13
N MET A 9 -13.29 -40.97 -26.38
CA MET A 9 -13.35 -40.41 -27.74
C MET A 9 -11.96 -40.33 -28.40
N VAL A 10 -10.90 -40.02 -27.65
CA VAL A 10 -9.52 -40.09 -28.14
C VAL A 10 -9.14 -41.52 -28.54
N ALA A 11 -9.49 -42.50 -27.70
CA ALA A 11 -9.25 -43.91 -28.00
C ALA A 11 -10.03 -44.37 -29.24
N ALA A 12 -11.29 -43.94 -29.39
CA ALA A 12 -12.11 -44.24 -30.57
C ALA A 12 -11.57 -43.60 -31.85
N ALA A 13 -10.90 -42.44 -31.75
CA ALA A 13 -10.25 -41.76 -32.87
C ALA A 13 -8.89 -42.39 -33.27
N GLY A 14 -8.44 -43.44 -32.58
CA GLY A 14 -7.16 -44.11 -32.86
C GLY A 14 -5.93 -43.24 -32.57
N LEU A 15 -6.09 -42.14 -31.82
CA LEU A 15 -5.00 -41.25 -31.47
C LEU A 15 -4.27 -41.81 -30.24
N ALA A 16 -2.98 -42.09 -30.38
CA ALA A 16 -2.13 -42.46 -29.25
C ALA A 16 -1.77 -41.18 -28.47
N PRO A 17 -2.30 -40.99 -27.24
CA PRO A 17 -2.11 -39.76 -26.52
C PRO A 17 -0.63 -39.56 -26.16
N ASP A 18 -0.08 -38.36 -26.43
CA ASP A 18 0.96 -37.81 -25.57
C ASP A 18 0.29 -37.64 -24.19
N ARG A 19 0.36 -38.73 -23.41
CA ARG A 19 -0.48 -38.96 -22.24
C ARG A 19 -0.31 -37.85 -21.22
N GLU A 20 0.90 -37.32 -21.11
CA GLU A 20 1.20 -36.23 -20.20
C GLU A 20 0.51 -34.94 -20.65
N ARG A 21 0.77 -34.47 -21.87
CA ARG A 21 0.23 -33.18 -22.36
C ARG A 21 -1.29 -33.20 -22.52
N PHE A 22 -1.84 -34.33 -22.97
CA PHE A 22 -3.29 -34.51 -23.08
C PHE A 22 -3.97 -34.46 -21.71
N LEU A 23 -3.43 -35.16 -20.71
CA LEU A 23 -3.98 -35.13 -19.35
C LEU A 23 -3.82 -33.75 -18.70
N MET A 24 -2.70 -33.07 -18.91
CA MET A 24 -2.49 -31.68 -18.44
C MET A 24 -3.53 -30.73 -19.04
N TYR A 25 -3.78 -30.82 -20.35
CA TYR A 25 -4.81 -30.02 -21.02
C TYR A 25 -6.20 -30.35 -20.48
N LEU A 26 -6.52 -31.63 -20.30
CA LEU A 26 -7.80 -32.10 -19.74
C LEU A 26 -8.02 -31.68 -18.28
N ALA A 27 -6.93 -31.52 -17.52
CA ALA A 27 -6.91 -30.98 -16.16
C ALA A 27 -7.01 -29.44 -16.09
N GLY A 28 -7.02 -28.75 -17.24
CA GLY A 28 -7.12 -27.28 -17.29
C GLY A 28 -5.78 -26.54 -17.14
N VAL A 29 -4.64 -27.21 -17.27
CA VAL A 29 -3.34 -26.52 -17.25
C VAL A 29 -3.18 -25.70 -18.55
N PRO A 30 -2.88 -24.38 -18.50
CA PRO A 30 -2.70 -23.58 -19.71
C PRO A 30 -1.53 -24.05 -20.58
N VAL A 31 -1.65 -23.94 -21.91
CA VAL A 31 -0.60 -24.33 -22.89
C VAL A 31 0.76 -23.73 -22.57
N ARG A 32 0.80 -22.46 -22.17
CA ARG A 32 2.04 -21.77 -21.76
C ARG A 32 2.71 -22.46 -20.57
N ARG A 33 1.93 -22.90 -19.57
CA ARG A 33 2.44 -23.58 -18.38
C ARG A 33 2.92 -24.99 -18.71
N MET A 34 2.22 -25.71 -19.59
CA MET A 34 2.68 -27.00 -20.12
C MET A 34 4.02 -26.85 -20.85
N ALA A 35 4.18 -25.78 -21.64
CA ALA A 35 5.40 -25.50 -22.37
C ALA A 35 6.58 -25.20 -21.43
N GLU A 36 6.35 -24.41 -20.38
CA GLU A 36 7.33 -24.14 -19.32
C GLU A 36 7.78 -25.42 -18.60
N LEU A 37 6.83 -26.27 -18.19
CA LEU A 37 7.12 -27.53 -17.48
C LEU A 37 7.92 -28.51 -18.34
N ALA A 38 7.67 -28.52 -19.65
CA ALA A 38 8.37 -29.38 -20.59
C ALA A 38 9.64 -28.75 -21.18
N GLY A 39 9.96 -27.47 -20.87
CA GLY A 39 11.12 -26.76 -21.42
C GLY A 39 11.06 -26.55 -22.94
N VAL A 40 9.85 -26.42 -23.51
CA VAL A 40 9.64 -26.27 -24.96
C VAL A 40 8.88 -24.98 -25.31
N HIS A 41 8.86 -24.61 -26.59
CA HIS A 41 8.05 -23.49 -27.06
C HIS A 41 6.54 -23.84 -27.07
N PRO A 42 5.61 -22.91 -26.73
CA PRO A 42 4.16 -23.17 -26.72
C PRO A 42 3.60 -23.79 -28.00
N ASN A 43 4.09 -23.38 -29.17
CA ASN A 43 3.68 -23.95 -30.47
C ASN A 43 3.92 -25.47 -30.57
N ALA A 44 4.94 -26.01 -29.90
CA ALA A 44 5.18 -27.46 -29.88
C ALA A 44 4.09 -28.20 -29.09
N VAL A 45 3.60 -27.59 -28.00
CA VAL A 45 2.48 -28.12 -27.21
C VAL A 45 1.17 -28.00 -27.99
N ASP A 46 0.92 -26.86 -28.65
CA ASP A 46 -0.26 -26.67 -29.50
C ASP A 46 -0.30 -27.67 -30.66
N GLY A 47 0.84 -27.91 -31.32
CA GLY A 47 0.94 -28.89 -32.41
C GLY A 47 0.60 -30.31 -31.97
N VAL A 48 1.02 -30.70 -30.75
CA VAL A 48 0.68 -31.99 -30.16
C VAL A 48 -0.81 -32.04 -29.78
N LEU A 49 -1.37 -30.96 -29.24
CA LEU A 49 -2.76 -30.93 -28.77
C LEU A 49 -3.79 -30.81 -29.90
N HIS A 50 -3.43 -30.21 -31.03
CA HIS A 50 -4.35 -29.87 -32.11
C HIS A 50 -5.16 -31.06 -32.63
N PRO A 51 -4.58 -32.25 -32.91
CA PRO A 51 -5.34 -33.42 -33.34
C PRO A 51 -6.41 -33.86 -32.32
N TYR A 52 -6.14 -33.77 -31.01
CA TYR A 52 -7.11 -34.12 -29.98
C TYR A 52 -8.23 -33.09 -29.86
N ILE A 53 -7.91 -31.80 -29.99
CA ILE A 53 -8.90 -30.71 -29.98
C ILE A 53 -9.86 -30.84 -31.16
N VAL A 54 -9.36 -31.27 -32.33
CA VAL A 54 -10.18 -31.52 -33.52
C VAL A 54 -11.01 -32.81 -33.38
N ALA A 55 -10.41 -33.88 -32.85
CA ALA A 55 -11.07 -35.19 -32.75
C ALA A 55 -12.12 -35.28 -31.63
N VAL A 56 -12.04 -34.43 -30.60
CA VAL A 56 -12.93 -34.47 -29.43
C VAL A 56 -13.75 -33.18 -29.33
N PRO A 57 -14.98 -33.16 -29.89
CA PRO A 57 -15.92 -32.05 -29.71
C PRO A 57 -16.17 -31.77 -28.22
N GLY A 58 -16.09 -30.50 -27.82
CA GLY A 58 -16.29 -30.11 -26.41
C GLY A 58 -15.01 -30.12 -25.56
N LEU A 59 -13.87 -30.60 -26.08
CA LEU A 59 -12.61 -30.69 -25.32
C LEU A 59 -12.08 -29.30 -24.95
N LYS A 60 -12.21 -28.34 -25.86
CA LYS A 60 -11.81 -26.96 -25.62
C LYS A 60 -12.67 -26.31 -24.54
N GLU A 61 -13.98 -26.54 -24.56
CA GLU A 61 -14.94 -26.03 -23.58
C GLU A 61 -14.71 -26.67 -22.20
N LEU A 62 -14.45 -27.98 -22.17
CA LEU A 62 -14.11 -28.69 -20.93
C LEU A 62 -12.80 -28.18 -20.34
N HIS A 63 -11.76 -28.01 -21.17
CA HIS A 63 -10.50 -27.38 -20.77
C HIS A 63 -10.78 -26.00 -20.18
N GLN A 64 -11.48 -25.13 -20.91
CA GLN A 64 -11.82 -23.77 -20.49
C GLN A 64 -12.55 -23.71 -19.14
N SER A 65 -13.48 -24.64 -18.87
CA SER A 65 -14.19 -24.72 -17.58
C SER A 65 -13.30 -25.14 -16.40
N ARG A 66 -12.18 -25.79 -16.69
CA ARG A 66 -11.22 -26.31 -15.71
C ARG A 66 -9.97 -25.45 -15.61
N VAL A 67 -9.78 -24.48 -16.51
CA VAL A 67 -8.57 -23.64 -16.52
C VAL A 67 -8.43 -22.94 -15.19
N ILE A 68 -7.47 -23.39 -14.39
CA ILE A 68 -6.91 -22.60 -13.31
C ILE A 68 -6.08 -21.53 -14.00
N ARG A 69 -6.67 -20.34 -14.20
CA ARG A 69 -5.89 -19.19 -14.66
C ARG A 69 -4.87 -18.90 -13.57
N PRO A 70 -3.55 -18.92 -13.84
CA PRO A 70 -2.61 -18.30 -12.92
C PRO A 70 -3.12 -16.88 -12.72
N GLN A 71 -3.42 -16.54 -11.48
CA GLN A 71 -3.88 -15.21 -11.09
C GLN A 71 -2.60 -14.37 -10.99
N PRO A 72 -2.21 -13.58 -12.00
CA PRO A 72 -0.98 -12.77 -11.92
C PRO A 72 -1.01 -11.77 -10.76
N GLU A 73 -2.20 -11.51 -10.21
CA GLU A 73 -2.43 -10.76 -8.98
C GLU A 73 -2.05 -11.52 -7.69
N GLN A 74 -1.90 -12.84 -7.74
CA GLN A 74 -1.57 -13.73 -6.61
C GLN A 74 -0.11 -14.22 -6.64
N ASP A 75 0.53 -14.32 -7.81
CA ASP A 75 1.93 -14.73 -7.91
C ASP A 75 2.87 -13.55 -7.64
N VAL A 76 3.49 -13.60 -6.46
CA VAL A 76 4.50 -12.64 -6.04
C VAL A 76 5.87 -13.22 -6.39
N PRO A 77 6.75 -12.49 -7.12
CA PRO A 77 8.07 -13.02 -7.49
C PRO A 77 8.87 -13.45 -6.26
N GLU A 78 9.60 -14.56 -6.36
CA GLU A 78 10.42 -15.11 -5.26
C GLU A 78 11.39 -14.06 -4.68
N GLN A 79 12.11 -13.34 -5.53
CA GLN A 79 12.99 -12.23 -5.12
C GLN A 79 12.27 -11.10 -4.37
N TRP A 80 10.96 -10.93 -4.58
CA TRP A 80 10.18 -9.96 -3.82
C TRP A 80 9.88 -10.51 -2.42
N LEU A 81 9.58 -11.81 -2.30
CA LEU A 81 9.34 -12.48 -1.02
C LEU A 81 10.61 -12.51 -0.17
N GLU A 82 11.76 -12.86 -0.75
CA GLU A 82 13.06 -12.82 -0.06
C GLU A 82 13.36 -11.44 0.56
N ARG A 83 13.02 -10.36 -0.17
CA ARG A 83 13.19 -8.99 0.34
C ARG A 83 12.21 -8.66 1.45
N LEU A 84 10.97 -9.15 1.37
CA LEU A 84 10.00 -9.01 2.45
C LEU A 84 10.50 -9.74 3.71
N GLU A 85 11.02 -10.95 3.56
CA GLU A 85 11.61 -11.71 4.66
C GLU A 85 12.80 -10.98 5.29
N ALA A 86 13.68 -10.40 4.48
CA ALA A 86 14.79 -9.58 4.99
C ALA A 86 14.29 -8.33 5.75
N VAL A 87 13.19 -7.70 5.31
CA VAL A 87 12.55 -6.60 6.05
C VAL A 87 11.97 -7.09 7.38
N LEU A 88 11.33 -8.26 7.41
CA LEU A 88 10.79 -8.85 8.64
C LEU A 88 11.91 -9.20 9.63
N ALA A 89 13.02 -9.76 9.15
CA ALA A 89 14.20 -10.03 9.96
C ALA A 89 14.77 -8.74 10.57
N HIS A 90 14.95 -7.70 9.76
CA HIS A 90 15.39 -6.38 10.22
C HIS A 90 14.44 -5.81 11.29
N LEU A 91 13.12 -5.91 11.06
CA LEU A 91 12.11 -5.45 12.01
C LEU A 91 12.18 -6.23 13.33
N SER A 92 12.42 -7.55 13.27
CA SER A 92 12.58 -8.39 14.46
C SER A 92 13.85 -8.05 15.25
N GLU A 93 14.94 -7.74 14.55
CA GLU A 93 16.24 -7.45 15.18
C GLU A 93 16.29 -6.05 15.79
N HIS A 94 15.80 -5.04 15.06
CA HIS A 94 15.94 -3.64 15.45
C HIS A 94 14.67 -3.03 16.06
N GLY A 95 13.53 -3.71 15.97
CA GLY A 95 12.23 -3.21 16.44
C GLY A 95 11.65 -2.06 15.60
N GLU A 96 12.30 -1.71 14.49
CA GLU A 96 11.87 -0.65 13.58
C GLU A 96 11.99 -1.07 12.12
N LEU A 97 11.14 -0.51 11.25
CA LEU A 97 11.24 -0.76 9.82
C LEU A 97 12.52 -0.12 9.25
N PRO A 98 13.20 -0.79 8.29
CA PRO A 98 14.37 -0.23 7.64
C PRO A 98 14.02 1.04 6.85
N TYR A 99 14.98 1.96 6.78
CA TYR A 99 14.84 3.23 6.07
C TYR A 99 16.11 3.56 5.29
N GLU A 100 15.99 4.41 4.27
CA GLU A 100 17.07 4.65 3.31
C GLU A 100 18.35 5.24 3.93
N SER A 101 18.21 5.99 5.03
CA SER A 101 19.33 6.54 5.80
C SER A 101 19.75 5.68 6.99
N HIS A 102 19.40 4.38 7.02
CA HIS A 102 19.82 3.48 8.11
C HIS A 102 21.34 3.39 8.15
N GLY A 103 21.89 3.24 9.36
CA GLY A 103 23.35 3.26 9.57
C GLY A 103 24.06 2.06 8.94
N THR A 104 23.33 0.99 8.64
CA THR A 104 23.87 -0.21 8.00
C THR A 104 23.59 -0.21 6.49
N PRO A 105 24.54 -0.65 5.64
CA PRO A 105 24.34 -0.77 4.20
C PRO A 105 23.10 -1.61 3.81
N ASP A 106 22.81 -2.65 4.59
CA ASP A 106 21.67 -3.53 4.36
C ASP A 106 20.35 -2.88 4.78
N GLY A 107 20.29 -2.22 5.93
CA GLY A 107 19.13 -1.44 6.35
C GLY A 107 18.79 -0.33 5.34
N ALA A 108 19.81 0.36 4.80
CA ALA A 108 19.63 1.36 3.76
C ALA A 108 19.03 0.78 2.47
N ARG A 109 19.49 -0.42 2.07
CA ARG A 109 19.00 -1.14 0.87
C ARG A 109 17.55 -1.58 1.02
N LEU A 110 17.19 -2.16 2.17
CA LEU A 110 15.82 -2.57 2.49
C LEU A 110 14.89 -1.34 2.60
N GLY A 111 15.39 -0.25 3.17
CA GLY A 111 14.67 1.02 3.24
C GLY A 111 14.35 1.61 1.86
N ARG A 112 15.30 1.56 0.93
CA ARG A 112 15.07 1.93 -0.48
C ARG A 112 14.01 1.05 -1.13
N TRP A 113 14.05 -0.26 -0.89
CA TRP A 113 13.05 -1.19 -1.41
C TRP A 113 11.64 -0.90 -0.88
N LEU A 114 11.48 -0.62 0.42
CA LEU A 114 10.20 -0.18 0.99
C LEU A 114 9.71 1.13 0.38
N ASN A 115 10.61 2.10 0.13
CA ASN A 115 10.27 3.34 -0.57
C ASN A 115 9.74 3.07 -1.99
N VAL A 116 10.31 2.11 -2.71
CA VAL A 116 9.77 1.68 -4.01
C VAL A 116 8.37 1.08 -3.86
N GLN A 117 8.13 0.22 -2.87
CA GLN A 117 6.79 -0.36 -2.67
C GLN A 117 5.75 0.71 -2.34
N ARG A 118 6.10 1.69 -1.51
CA ARG A 118 5.23 2.86 -1.23
C ARG A 118 4.89 3.64 -2.50
N ARG A 119 5.88 3.91 -3.38
CA ARG A 119 5.63 4.59 -4.66
C ARG A 119 4.72 3.78 -5.56
N ARG A 120 4.91 2.45 -5.63
CA ARG A 120 4.05 1.54 -6.39
C ARG A 120 2.62 1.48 -5.86
N LEU A 121 2.44 1.54 -4.53
CA LEU A 121 1.12 1.65 -3.90
C LEU A 121 0.42 2.95 -4.33
N HIS A 122 1.09 4.09 -4.22
CA HIS A 122 0.52 5.39 -4.63
C HIS A 122 0.26 5.47 -6.15
N GLY A 123 1.07 4.77 -6.95
CA GLY A 123 0.87 4.65 -8.39
C GLY A 123 -0.20 3.63 -8.80
N GLY A 124 -0.83 2.90 -7.85
CA GLY A 124 -1.86 1.91 -8.15
C GLY A 124 -1.35 0.64 -8.87
N VAL A 125 -0.04 0.39 -8.87
CA VAL A 125 0.60 -0.73 -9.61
C VAL A 125 1.08 -1.87 -8.71
N LEU A 126 0.80 -1.78 -7.41
CA LEU A 126 1.12 -2.83 -6.44
C LEU A 126 -0.02 -3.85 -6.41
N SER A 127 0.28 -5.14 -6.53
CA SER A 127 -0.78 -6.16 -6.59
C SER A 127 -1.52 -6.28 -5.26
N PRO A 128 -2.80 -6.71 -5.26
CA PRO A 128 -3.55 -6.96 -4.02
C PRO A 128 -2.82 -7.91 -3.06
N ARG A 129 -2.16 -8.96 -3.60
CA ARG A 129 -1.37 -9.88 -2.79
C ARG A 129 -0.15 -9.21 -2.16
N GLN A 130 0.58 -8.39 -2.90
CA GLN A 130 1.71 -7.62 -2.36
C GLN A 130 1.26 -6.65 -1.27
N ILE A 131 0.10 -6.00 -1.43
CA ILE A 131 -0.49 -5.13 -0.42
C ILE A 131 -0.80 -5.92 0.85
N GLN A 132 -1.50 -7.05 0.74
CA GLN A 132 -1.82 -7.90 1.89
C GLN A 132 -0.56 -8.35 2.65
N LEU A 133 0.48 -8.78 1.91
CA LEU A 133 1.74 -9.21 2.52
C LEU A 133 2.46 -8.07 3.23
N LEU A 134 2.49 -6.87 2.63
CA LEU A 134 3.09 -5.69 3.26
C LEU A 134 2.27 -5.17 4.43
N ASP A 135 0.95 -5.36 4.46
CA ASP A 135 0.10 -4.91 5.56
C ASP A 135 0.36 -5.61 6.90
N HIS A 136 1.11 -6.73 6.90
CA HIS A 136 1.68 -7.31 8.12
C HIS A 136 2.77 -6.42 8.75
N LEU A 137 3.41 -5.54 7.98
CA LEU A 137 4.42 -4.59 8.46
C LEU A 137 3.75 -3.32 8.99
N ARG A 138 3.51 -3.23 10.31
CA ARG A 138 2.90 -2.04 10.89
C ARG A 138 3.66 -0.76 10.53
N GLY A 139 2.94 0.22 9.97
CA GLY A 139 3.50 1.53 9.59
C GLY A 139 4.25 1.57 8.25
N TRP A 140 4.26 0.49 7.46
CA TRP A 140 4.99 0.46 6.18
C TRP A 140 4.49 1.48 5.16
N ARG A 141 3.20 1.85 5.21
CA ARG A 141 2.56 2.77 4.27
C ARG A 141 3.11 4.18 4.36
N GLU A 142 3.58 4.58 5.53
CA GLU A 142 4.19 5.88 5.77
C GLU A 142 5.71 5.76 5.61
N ASN A 143 6.34 6.79 5.04
CA ASN A 143 7.80 6.92 5.11
C ASN A 143 8.24 7.59 6.43
N ARG A 144 9.53 7.49 6.78
CA ARG A 144 10.08 8.06 8.03
C ARG A 144 9.80 9.55 8.18
N THR A 145 9.86 10.31 7.08
CA THR A 145 9.59 11.76 7.09
C THR A 145 8.13 12.08 7.41
N GLN A 146 7.20 11.32 6.84
CA GLN A 146 5.76 11.42 7.13
C GLN A 146 5.48 11.05 8.58
N ALA A 147 5.98 9.90 9.04
CA ALA A 147 5.82 9.46 10.43
C ALA A 147 6.42 10.46 11.43
N GLY A 148 7.62 11.00 11.16
CA GLY A 148 8.25 12.02 11.99
C GLY A 148 7.51 13.36 11.96
N THR A 149 6.88 13.71 10.85
CA THR A 149 6.02 14.91 10.74
C THR A 149 4.72 14.73 11.53
N ARG A 150 4.08 13.55 11.42
CA ARG A 150 2.89 13.18 12.20
C ARG A 150 3.17 13.27 13.69
N ARG A 151 4.22 12.60 14.19
CA ARG A 151 4.62 12.65 15.61
C ARG A 151 4.85 14.08 16.13
N ARG A 152 5.51 14.94 15.34
CA ARG A 152 5.71 16.35 15.71
C ARG A 152 4.39 17.13 15.75
N ASN A 153 3.50 16.88 14.80
CA ASN A 153 2.18 17.52 14.80
C ASN A 153 1.34 17.06 15.99
N ASP A 154 1.38 15.77 16.35
CA ASP A 154 0.67 15.22 17.51
C ASP A 154 1.15 15.84 18.81
N LEU A 155 2.47 15.94 18.99
CA LEU A 155 3.07 16.59 20.15
C LEU A 155 2.62 18.05 20.26
N ARG A 156 2.71 18.80 19.15
CA ARG A 156 2.33 20.22 19.14
C ARG A 156 0.83 20.44 19.34
N LEU A 157 -0.02 19.55 18.83
CA LEU A 157 -1.46 19.58 19.08
C LEU A 157 -1.77 19.36 20.57
N LYS A 158 -1.15 18.36 21.21
CA LYS A 158 -1.29 18.14 22.65
C LYS A 158 -0.90 19.36 23.46
N GLN A 159 0.24 19.97 23.13
CA GLN A 159 0.70 21.21 23.78
C GLN A 159 -0.27 22.38 23.55
N LEU A 160 -0.82 22.51 22.35
CA LEU A 160 -1.83 23.54 22.04
C LEU A 160 -3.10 23.37 22.88
N VAL A 161 -3.61 22.14 22.99
CA VAL A 161 -4.80 21.82 23.79
C VAL A 161 -4.55 22.11 25.27
N ALA A 162 -3.41 21.66 25.80
CA ALA A 162 -3.01 21.92 27.19
C ALA A 162 -2.92 23.43 27.48
N PHE A 163 -2.22 24.19 26.62
CA PHE A 163 -2.10 25.64 26.74
C PHE A 163 -3.46 26.34 26.73
N ARG A 164 -4.39 25.88 25.87
CA ARG A 164 -5.72 26.46 25.77
C ARG A 164 -6.59 26.16 26.99
N LEU A 165 -6.47 24.96 27.56
CA LEU A 165 -7.15 24.60 28.81
C LEU A 165 -6.65 25.44 29.98
N GLU A 166 -5.34 25.68 30.06
CA GLU A 166 -4.73 26.43 31.15
C GLU A 166 -4.98 27.93 31.07
N HIS A 167 -4.81 28.54 29.89
CA HIS A 167 -4.84 30.00 29.75
C HIS A 167 -6.13 30.54 29.12
N GLY A 168 -6.99 29.70 28.56
CA GLY A 168 -8.23 30.11 27.90
C GLY A 168 -8.05 30.93 26.62
N ARG A 169 -6.82 31.07 26.11
CA ARG A 169 -6.47 31.86 24.92
C ARG A 169 -5.60 31.07 23.95
N TRP A 170 -5.46 31.60 22.74
CA TRP A 170 -4.52 31.05 21.77
C TRP A 170 -3.07 31.47 22.07
N PRO A 171 -2.10 30.59 21.83
CA PRO A 171 -0.68 30.91 21.97
C PRO A 171 -0.28 31.90 20.88
N TRP A 172 0.51 32.90 21.25
CA TRP A 172 0.98 33.93 20.34
C TRP A 172 2.36 33.56 19.78
N PHE A 173 2.50 33.62 18.46
CA PHE A 173 3.74 33.24 17.77
C PHE A 173 4.93 34.16 18.07
N ASN A 174 4.70 35.32 18.71
CA ASN A 174 5.74 36.25 19.15
C ASN A 174 5.75 36.45 20.68
N ALA A 175 5.21 35.47 21.43
CA ALA A 175 5.26 35.49 22.89
C ALA A 175 6.71 35.56 23.40
N ALA A 176 6.92 36.17 24.56
CA ALA A 176 8.23 36.21 25.22
C ALA A 176 8.66 34.82 25.71
N ASP A 177 7.68 34.03 26.18
CA ASP A 177 7.88 32.65 26.58
C ASP A 177 8.23 31.75 25.39
N SER A 178 9.24 30.89 25.55
CA SER A 178 9.73 30.03 24.49
C SER A 178 8.76 28.91 24.12
N GLU A 179 8.03 28.34 25.09
CA GLU A 179 7.11 27.24 24.83
C GLU A 179 5.86 27.75 24.11
N GLU A 180 5.27 28.86 24.59
CA GLU A 180 4.16 29.54 23.94
C GLU A 180 4.52 29.92 22.49
N ARG A 181 5.72 30.50 22.29
CA ARG A 181 6.18 30.90 20.97
C ARG A 181 6.27 29.69 20.02
N LEU A 182 6.80 28.57 20.48
CA LEU A 182 6.90 27.34 19.68
C LEU A 182 5.53 26.83 19.22
N ILE A 183 4.54 26.84 20.12
CA ILE A 183 3.17 26.42 19.81
C ILE A 183 2.51 27.44 18.86
N GLY A 184 2.71 28.74 19.11
CA GLY A 184 2.16 29.83 18.30
C GLY A 184 2.70 29.85 16.87
N VAL A 185 4.01 29.64 16.68
CA VAL A 185 4.63 29.53 15.34
C VAL A 185 4.08 28.31 14.60
N TRP A 186 3.95 27.16 15.28
CA TRP A 186 3.36 25.96 14.68
C TRP A 186 1.90 26.21 14.26
N LEU A 187 1.07 26.78 15.14
CA LEU A 187 -0.33 27.09 14.86
C LEU A 187 -0.46 28.09 13.69
N HIS A 188 0.40 29.11 13.64
CA HIS A 188 0.45 30.05 12.52
C HIS A 188 0.71 29.33 11.18
N GLY A 189 1.70 28.44 11.15
CA GLY A 189 2.00 27.63 9.96
C GLY A 189 0.83 26.74 9.54
N ARG A 190 0.08 26.17 10.48
CA ARG A 190 -1.10 25.33 10.18
C ARG A 190 -2.27 26.14 9.61
N ARG A 191 -2.48 27.37 10.10
CA ARG A 191 -3.48 28.30 9.52
C ARG A 191 -3.14 28.64 8.07
N GLN A 192 -1.87 28.93 7.78
CA GLN A 192 -1.41 29.19 6.42
C GLN A 192 -1.58 27.95 5.52
N ALA A 193 -1.21 26.77 6.02
CA ALA A 193 -1.36 25.52 5.27
C ALA A 193 -2.83 25.21 4.94
N ALA A 194 -3.75 25.45 5.88
CA ALA A 194 -5.18 25.27 5.65
C ALA A 194 -5.76 26.29 4.67
N GLY A 195 -5.37 27.56 4.78
CA GLY A 195 -5.77 28.59 3.82
C GLY A 195 -5.31 28.30 2.39
N ASN A 196 -4.18 27.60 2.25
CA ASN A 196 -3.61 27.19 0.96
C ASN A 196 -4.04 25.78 0.52
N GLY A 197 -4.92 25.10 1.26
CA GLY A 197 -5.36 23.72 0.94
C GLY A 197 -4.25 22.65 1.01
N ARG A 198 -3.15 22.92 1.72
CA ARG A 198 -1.99 22.02 1.87
C ARG A 198 -1.93 21.31 3.22
N LEU A 199 -2.93 21.50 4.07
CA LEU A 199 -2.99 20.84 5.37
C LEU A 199 -3.48 19.40 5.18
N ALA A 200 -2.75 18.43 5.74
CA ALA A 200 -3.16 17.03 5.69
C ALA A 200 -4.53 16.85 6.37
N GLU A 201 -5.43 16.12 5.71
CA GLU A 201 -6.83 15.96 6.13
C GLU A 201 -6.95 15.39 7.55
N GLU A 202 -6.16 14.38 7.89
CA GLU A 202 -6.14 13.80 9.24
C GLU A 202 -5.83 14.87 10.31
N LEU A 203 -4.82 15.72 10.08
CA LEU A 203 -4.46 16.76 11.03
C LEU A 203 -5.51 17.88 11.08
N HIS A 204 -6.14 18.18 9.95
CA HIS A 204 -7.21 19.15 9.85
C HIS A 204 -8.42 18.73 10.69
N GLN A 205 -8.87 17.47 10.54
CA GLN A 205 -9.97 16.91 11.34
C GLN A 205 -9.64 16.88 12.82
N ARG A 206 -8.42 16.50 13.19
CA ARG A 206 -7.98 16.51 14.59
C ARG A 206 -7.92 17.90 15.20
N LEU A 207 -7.46 18.90 14.44
CA LEU A 207 -7.48 20.30 14.90
C LEU A 207 -8.92 20.80 15.10
N ASP A 208 -9.84 20.44 14.22
CA ASP A 208 -11.26 20.81 14.36
C ASP A 208 -11.91 20.14 15.57
N ALA A 209 -11.57 18.88 15.87
CA ALA A 209 -12.09 18.14 17.01
C ALA A 209 -11.47 18.56 18.36
N GLU A 210 -10.14 18.63 18.43
CA GLU A 210 -9.39 18.85 19.69
C GLU A 210 -9.22 20.35 20.01
N ALA A 211 -9.22 21.23 19.00
CA ALA A 211 -8.98 22.66 19.15
C ALA A 211 -10.01 23.52 18.39
N PRO A 212 -11.33 23.43 18.71
CA PRO A 212 -12.38 24.10 17.94
C PRO A 212 -12.18 25.61 17.87
N GLY A 213 -12.27 26.18 16.67
CA GLY A 213 -12.03 27.62 16.43
C GLY A 213 -10.56 28.00 16.27
N TRP A 214 -9.63 27.04 16.14
CA TRP A 214 -8.20 27.29 15.89
C TRP A 214 -7.91 28.14 14.66
N ARG A 215 -8.83 28.19 13.68
CA ARG A 215 -8.73 29.06 12.50
C ARG A 215 -8.94 30.55 12.82
N GLY A 216 -9.63 30.86 13.92
CA GLY A 216 -9.97 32.23 14.29
C GLY A 216 -8.76 33.05 14.77
N ARG A 217 -8.69 34.32 14.35
CA ARG A 217 -7.77 35.31 14.92
C ARG A 217 -8.38 35.92 16.18
N GLN A 218 -8.45 35.18 17.27
CA GLN A 218 -8.70 35.83 18.56
C GLN A 218 -7.39 36.49 19.00
N PHE A 219 -7.32 37.80 18.78
CA PHE A 219 -6.27 38.67 19.32
C PHE A 219 -6.52 38.90 20.81
N PRO A 220 -5.53 38.74 21.70
CA PRO A 220 -5.62 39.30 23.02
C PRO A 220 -5.52 40.82 22.92
N GLY A 221 -6.58 41.54 23.28
CA GLY A 221 -6.52 42.95 23.63
C GLY A 221 -6.67 43.97 22.48
N ARG A 222 -7.92 44.20 22.03
CA ARG A 222 -8.38 45.59 21.88
C ARG A 222 -9.30 45.84 23.07
N LYS A 223 -8.87 46.68 24.03
CA LYS A 223 -9.79 47.19 25.05
C LYS A 223 -10.96 47.88 24.31
N PRO A 224 -12.22 47.70 24.71
CA PRO A 224 -13.30 48.50 24.16
C PRO A 224 -12.94 49.98 24.40
N HIS A 225 -13.01 50.77 23.33
CA HIS A 225 -12.85 52.21 23.41
C HIS A 225 -13.95 52.74 24.33
N GLN A 226 -13.62 53.03 25.59
CA GLN A 226 -14.49 53.80 26.45
C GLN A 226 -14.52 55.21 25.86
N ALA A 227 -15.58 55.52 25.13
CA ALA A 227 -15.88 56.88 24.75
C ALA A 227 -15.96 57.72 26.05
N PRO A 228 -15.36 58.92 26.09
CA PRO A 228 -15.50 59.77 27.26
C PRO A 228 -16.99 60.11 27.43
N ARG A 229 -17.53 59.80 28.60
CA ARG A 229 -18.82 60.33 29.02
C ARG A 229 -18.71 61.85 29.00
N ARG A 230 -19.38 62.49 28.03
CA ARG A 230 -19.65 63.93 28.11
C ARG A 230 -20.57 64.13 29.31
N GLY A 231 -20.12 64.96 30.25
CA GLY A 231 -20.98 65.56 31.26
C GLY A 231 -21.92 66.58 30.66
#